data_AF-A0A1C6AH95-F1
#
_entry.id   AF-A0A1C6AH95-F1
#
_cell.length_a   1.000
_cell.length_b   1.000
_cell.length_c   1.000
_cell.angle_alpha   90.00
_cell.angle_beta   90.00
_cell.angle_gamma   90.00
#
_symmetry.space_group_name_H-M   'P 1'
#
loop_
_entity.id
_entity.type
_entity.pdbx_description
1 polymer ?
#
loop_
_entity_poly.entity_id
_entity_poly.type
_entity_poly.pdbx_seq_one_letter_code
_entity_poly.pdbx_strand_id
1 'polypeptide(L)'
;MEKKLKSKRVYLLIILIITILIAIPFVLGVLIPKESLIPNLSQSNDWIGFWGSYTGGILGGLCTLTVMYFTRKDTRYIQEQNRKLEEIKEKKEFCNEIAEHISIYLTDISSYFFAQYLNRINENVPQNENHHLSQNRNNNLPQINRSKAINMYFLLRIKLNNISEATGILAELDNIHNQYCFLDEDDDRFQRLQQFQNHLNLLEERTREFINNYSSLNIKN
;
A
#
# COMPACT_ATOMS: atom_id res chain seq x y z
N MET A 1 -5.63 8.05 30.19
CA MET A 1 -5.44 7.89 31.66
C MET A 1 -5.74 6.47 32.15
N GLU A 2 -6.78 5.80 31.62
CA GLU A 2 -7.19 4.45 32.04
C GLU A 2 -6.14 3.32 31.87
N LYS A 3 -5.31 3.35 30.81
CA LYS A 3 -4.25 2.34 30.61
C LYS A 3 -3.23 2.29 31.75
N LYS A 4 -2.87 3.44 32.35
CA LYS A 4 -1.96 3.51 33.50
C LYS A 4 -2.62 3.02 34.80
N LEU A 5 -3.94 3.12 34.91
CA LEU A 5 -4.69 2.64 36.08
C LEU A 5 -4.82 1.10 36.09
N LYS A 6 -5.06 0.49 34.93
CA LYS A 6 -5.13 -0.97 34.78
C LYS A 6 -3.78 -1.66 35.08
N SER A 7 -2.65 -1.10 34.64
CA SER A 7 -1.34 -1.69 34.93
C SER A 7 -0.97 -1.62 36.42
N LYS A 8 -1.36 -0.54 37.13
CA LYS A 8 -1.17 -0.43 38.58
C LYS A 8 -1.95 -1.49 39.36
N ARG A 9 -3.18 -1.79 38.95
CA ARG A 9 -4.00 -2.86 39.59
C ARG A 9 -3.43 -4.26 39.37
N VAL A 10 -2.91 -4.53 38.17
CA VAL A 10 -2.22 -5.80 37.88
C VAL A 10 -0.96 -5.94 38.73
N TYR A 11 -0.18 -4.86 38.86
CA TYR A 11 1.03 -4.87 39.69
C TYR A 11 0.71 -5.09 41.18
N LEU A 12 -0.36 -4.46 41.69
CA LEU A 12 -0.87 -4.69 43.05
C LEU A 12 -1.31 -6.14 43.30
N LEU A 13 -1.99 -6.77 42.32
CA LEU A 13 -2.39 -8.17 42.43
C LEU A 13 -1.19 -9.12 42.44
N ILE A 14 -0.17 -8.85 41.63
CA ILE A 14 1.06 -9.65 41.62
C ILE A 14 1.78 -9.56 42.97
N ILE A 15 1.90 -8.35 43.54
CA ILE A 15 2.50 -8.15 44.87
C ILE A 15 1.70 -8.90 45.93
N LEU A 16 0.37 -8.78 45.94
CA LEU A 16 -0.49 -9.46 46.90
C LEU A 16 -0.33 -10.99 46.84
N ILE A 17 -0.27 -11.56 45.64
CA ILE A 17 -0.05 -12.99 45.42
C ILE A 17 1.32 -13.40 45.97
N ILE A 18 2.37 -12.63 45.70
CA ILE A 18 3.73 -12.87 46.24
C ILE A 18 3.75 -12.78 47.76
N THR A 19 3.04 -11.82 48.37
CA THR A 19 2.95 -11.69 49.83
C THR A 19 2.23 -12.87 50.46
N ILE A 20 1.11 -13.31 49.88
CA ILE A 20 0.37 -14.50 50.34
C ILE A 20 1.25 -15.76 50.21
N LEU A 21 2.04 -15.87 49.13
CA LEU A 21 2.97 -16.97 48.90
C LEU A 21 4.11 -17.05 49.92
N ILE A 22 4.55 -15.92 50.48
CA ILE A 22 5.57 -15.87 51.55
C ILE A 22 4.94 -16.09 52.93
N ALA A 23 3.71 -15.62 53.13
CA ALA A 23 3.00 -15.74 54.40
C ALA A 23 2.56 -17.18 54.72
N ILE A 24 2.13 -17.96 53.71
CA ILE A 24 1.67 -19.34 53.91
C ILE A 24 2.75 -20.25 54.54
N PRO A 25 4.01 -20.29 54.06
CA PRO A 25 5.09 -21.06 54.70
C PRO A 25 5.37 -20.62 56.14
N PHE A 26 5.30 -19.31 56.41
CA PHE A 26 5.53 -18.77 57.75
C PHE A 26 4.43 -19.20 58.73
N VAL A 27 3.18 -19.16 58.28
CA VAL A 27 2.03 -19.61 59.07
C VAL A 27 2.11 -21.12 59.32
N LEU A 28 2.43 -21.93 58.31
CA LEU A 28 2.60 -23.38 58.46
C LEU A 28 3.76 -23.73 59.40
N GLY A 29 4.88 -23.01 59.34
CA GLY A 29 6.02 -23.21 60.24
C GLY A 29 5.73 -22.88 61.72
N VAL A 30 4.73 -22.02 61.97
CA VAL A 30 4.26 -21.70 63.33
C VAL A 30 3.14 -22.64 63.78
N LEU A 31 2.27 -23.09 62.85
CA LEU A 31 1.13 -23.96 63.17
C LEU A 31 1.49 -25.43 63.39
N ILE A 32 2.61 -25.92 62.82
CA ILE A 32 3.07 -27.30 63.05
C ILE A 32 3.66 -27.40 64.47
N PRO A 33 3.02 -28.12 65.42
CA PRO A 33 3.56 -28.26 66.76
C PRO A 33 4.82 -29.12 66.76
N LYS A 34 5.75 -28.86 67.69
CA LYS A 34 7.00 -29.62 67.89
C LYS A 34 6.76 -31.06 68.41
N GLU A 35 5.55 -31.40 68.81
CA GLU A 35 5.11 -32.78 69.07
C GLU A 35 3.96 -33.11 68.10
N SER A 36 4.19 -34.08 67.23
CA SER A 36 3.27 -34.43 66.16
C SER A 36 2.03 -35.17 66.68
N LEU A 37 0.82 -34.66 66.41
CA LEU A 37 -0.43 -35.45 66.48
C LEU A 37 -0.59 -36.40 65.27
N ILE A 38 0.30 -36.33 64.28
CA ILE A 38 0.37 -37.22 63.12
C ILE A 38 1.73 -37.92 63.17
N PRO A 39 1.82 -39.21 63.53
CA PRO A 39 3.10 -39.91 63.60
C PRO A 39 3.70 -40.01 62.19
N ASN A 40 5.03 -39.86 62.06
CA ASN A 40 5.85 -39.85 60.84
C ASN A 40 6.02 -38.54 60.04
N LEU A 41 5.86 -37.36 60.64
CA LEU A 41 6.32 -36.10 60.01
C LEU A 41 7.81 -35.80 60.24
N SER A 42 8.57 -36.80 60.72
CA SER A 42 10.01 -36.74 60.94
C SER A 42 10.75 -37.60 59.92
N GLN A 43 10.89 -37.08 58.70
CA GLN A 43 12.06 -37.40 57.87
C GLN A 43 12.49 -36.17 57.06
N SER A 44 13.76 -35.85 57.29
CA SER A 44 14.64 -34.82 56.72
C SER A 44 14.42 -34.41 55.25
N ASN A 45 14.72 -33.13 54.97
CA ASN A 45 15.03 -32.55 53.64
C ASN A 45 13.98 -32.57 52.52
N ASP A 46 12.95 -33.41 52.54
CA ASP A 46 11.98 -33.51 51.43
C ASP A 46 11.12 -32.24 51.26
N TRP A 47 10.85 -31.53 52.36
CA TRP A 47 10.11 -30.27 52.34
C TRP A 47 10.88 -29.15 51.63
N ILE A 48 12.21 -29.11 51.72
CA ILE A 48 13.02 -28.10 51.03
C ILE A 48 12.95 -28.30 49.51
N GLY A 49 12.95 -29.55 49.05
CA GLY A 49 12.76 -29.89 47.63
C GLY A 49 11.34 -29.55 47.13
N PHE A 50 10.31 -29.80 47.96
CA PHE A 50 8.94 -29.38 47.67
C PHE A 50 8.81 -27.86 47.54
N TRP A 51 9.33 -27.10 48.52
CA TRP A 51 9.24 -25.64 48.48
C TRP A 51 10.09 -25.02 47.36
N GLY A 52 11.27 -25.57 47.07
CA GLY A 52 12.11 -25.12 45.94
C GLY A 52 11.45 -25.36 44.58
N SER A 53 10.84 -26.53 44.38
CA SER A 53 10.13 -26.85 43.13
C SER A 53 8.82 -26.05 42.99
N TYR A 54 8.06 -25.88 44.07
CA TYR A 54 6.84 -25.09 44.10
C TYR A 54 7.09 -23.59 43.83
N THR A 55 8.06 -22.99 44.53
CA THR A 55 8.41 -21.57 44.34
C THR A 55 9.05 -21.32 42.98
N GLY A 56 9.91 -22.23 42.52
CA GLY A 56 10.49 -22.20 41.18
C GLY A 56 9.43 -22.29 40.07
N GLY A 57 8.41 -23.14 40.25
CA GLY A 57 7.29 -23.26 39.31
C GLY A 57 6.46 -21.98 39.20
N ILE A 58 6.18 -21.32 40.32
CA ILE A 58 5.42 -20.06 40.33
C ILE A 58 6.24 -18.91 39.76
N LEU A 59 7.53 -18.79 40.13
CA LEU A 59 8.43 -17.79 39.55
C LEU A 59 8.61 -17.99 38.04
N GLY A 60 8.76 -19.24 37.59
CA GLY A 60 8.82 -19.60 36.18
C GLY A 60 7.54 -19.20 35.44
N GLY A 61 6.37 -19.56 35.98
CA GLY A 61 5.07 -19.18 35.40
C GLY A 61 4.85 -17.67 35.32
N LEU A 62 5.21 -16.91 36.37
CA LEU A 62 5.13 -15.45 36.38
C LEU A 62 6.08 -14.80 35.38
N CYS A 63 7.30 -15.33 35.24
CA CYS A 63 8.27 -14.88 34.24
C CYS A 63 7.71 -15.09 32.82
N THR A 64 7.24 -16.29 32.50
CA THR A 64 6.64 -16.61 31.20
C THR A 64 5.42 -15.73 30.89
N LEU A 65 4.53 -15.52 31.86
CA LEU A 65 3.36 -14.65 31.68
C LEU A 65 3.74 -13.19 31.45
N THR A 66 4.76 -12.70 32.17
CA THR A 66 5.26 -11.33 32.01
C THR A 66 5.85 -11.14 30.61
N VAL A 67 6.72 -12.05 30.17
CA VAL A 67 7.30 -12.04 28.81
C VAL A 67 6.20 -12.11 27.76
N MET A 68 5.27 -13.06 27.87
CA MET A 68 4.15 -13.20 26.93
C MET A 68 3.28 -11.94 26.85
N TYR A 69 3.06 -11.25 27.98
CA TYR A 69 2.30 -10.00 28.01
C TYR A 69 3.01 -8.88 27.22
N PHE A 70 4.32 -8.72 27.40
CA PHE A 70 5.11 -7.76 26.61
C PHE A 70 5.13 -8.16 25.12
N THR A 71 5.47 -9.41 24.80
CA THR A 71 5.50 -9.91 23.43
C THR A 71 4.17 -9.69 22.72
N ARG A 72 3.03 -10.01 23.35
CA ARG A 72 1.70 -9.82 22.76
C ARG A 72 1.41 -8.35 22.41
N LYS A 73 1.90 -7.43 23.24
CA LYS A 73 1.73 -5.99 23.01
C LYS A 73 2.56 -5.53 21.80
N ASP A 74 3.80 -6.00 21.70
CA ASP A 74 4.69 -5.67 20.59
C ASP A 74 4.18 -6.29 19.28
N THR A 75 3.70 -7.54 19.31
CA THR A 75 3.09 -8.19 18.14
C THR A 75 1.90 -7.39 17.62
N ARG A 76 1.00 -6.91 18.49
CA ARG A 76 -0.15 -6.09 18.07
C ARG A 76 0.28 -4.76 17.46
N TYR A 77 1.31 -4.14 18.02
CA TYR A 77 1.85 -2.89 17.49
C TYR A 77 2.46 -3.11 16.10
N ILE A 78 3.28 -4.15 15.94
CA ILE A 78 3.92 -4.50 14.66
C ILE A 78 2.88 -4.87 13.61
N GLN A 79 1.86 -5.67 13.96
CA GLN A 79 0.77 -6.03 13.05
C GLN A 79 0.03 -4.79 12.53
N GLU A 80 -0.26 -3.83 13.42
CA GLU A 80 -0.94 -2.60 13.01
C GLU A 80 -0.06 -1.71 12.13
N GLN A 81 1.24 -1.60 12.41
CA GLN A 81 2.17 -0.86 11.55
C GLN A 81 2.33 -1.52 10.18
N ASN A 82 2.43 -2.85 10.13
CA ASN A 82 2.53 -3.59 8.88
C ASN A 82 1.26 -3.42 8.03
N ARG A 83 0.08 -3.48 8.64
CA ARG A 83 -1.20 -3.21 7.95
C ARG A 83 -1.21 -1.82 7.31
N LYS A 84 -0.83 -0.79 8.05
CA LYS A 84 -0.75 0.59 7.51
C LYS A 84 0.28 0.71 6.39
N LEU A 85 1.43 0.04 6.54
CA LEU A 85 2.48 0.05 5.52
C LEU A 85 2.03 -0.66 4.23
N GLU A 86 1.30 -1.76 4.37
CA GLU A 86 0.70 -2.51 3.27
C GLU A 86 -0.34 -1.67 2.52
N GLU A 87 -1.25 -1.01 3.24
CA GLU A 87 -2.22 -0.08 2.64
C GLU A 87 -1.54 1.07 1.86
N ILE A 88 -0.45 1.64 2.41
CA ILE A 88 0.33 2.68 1.70
C ILE A 88 1.01 2.11 0.46
N LYS A 89 1.54 0.88 0.56
CA LYS A 89 2.22 0.22 -0.56
C LYS A 89 1.24 -0.08 -1.70
N GLU A 90 0.07 -0.66 -1.39
CA GLU A 90 -0.98 -0.95 -2.37
C GLU A 90 -1.43 0.33 -3.10
N LYS A 91 -1.62 1.43 -2.38
CA LYS A 91 -1.98 2.72 -3.00
C LYS A 91 -0.88 3.24 -3.92
N LYS A 92 0.39 3.16 -3.51
CA LYS A 92 1.53 3.57 -4.35
C LYS A 92 1.64 2.70 -5.59
N GLU A 93 1.47 1.40 -5.45
CA GLU A 93 1.50 0.44 -6.55
C GLU A 93 0.37 0.73 -7.55
N PHE A 94 -0.83 0.99 -7.05
CA PHE A 94 -1.95 1.44 -7.89
C PHE A 94 -1.65 2.76 -8.63
N CYS A 95 -1.13 3.78 -7.94
CA CYS A 95 -0.74 5.04 -8.59
C CYS A 95 0.33 4.84 -9.67
N ASN A 96 1.34 4.01 -9.40
CA ASN A 96 2.39 3.70 -10.35
C ASN A 96 1.83 2.98 -11.58
N GLU A 97 0.90 2.02 -11.37
CA GLU A 97 0.21 1.33 -12.44
C GLU A 97 -0.56 2.33 -13.32
N ILE A 98 -1.34 3.24 -12.73
CA ILE A 98 -2.06 4.27 -13.50
C ILE A 98 -1.10 5.16 -14.30
N ALA A 99 0.02 5.60 -13.70
CA ALA A 99 1.04 6.39 -14.38
C ALA A 99 1.64 5.65 -15.58
N GLU A 100 1.95 4.36 -15.42
CA GLU A 100 2.46 3.50 -16.49
C GLU A 100 1.45 3.39 -17.64
N HIS A 101 0.20 3.08 -17.34
CA HIS A 101 -0.85 2.94 -18.35
C HIS A 101 -1.11 4.23 -19.11
N ILE A 102 -1.11 5.38 -18.42
CA ILE A 102 -1.23 6.69 -19.05
C ILE A 102 -0.01 6.99 -19.91
N SER A 103 1.21 6.63 -19.48
CA SER A 103 2.41 6.82 -20.30
C SER A 103 2.38 6.01 -21.60
N ILE A 104 1.89 4.77 -21.55
CA ILE A 104 1.73 3.90 -22.72
C ILE A 104 0.67 4.51 -23.65
N TYR A 105 -0.46 4.95 -23.10
CA TYR A 105 -1.50 5.64 -23.85
C TYR A 105 -0.94 6.88 -24.56
N LEU A 106 -0.28 7.79 -23.83
CA LEU A 106 0.30 9.03 -24.35
C LEU A 106 1.32 8.75 -25.46
N THR A 107 2.17 7.74 -25.29
CA THR A 107 3.19 7.37 -26.28
C THR A 107 2.55 6.86 -27.58
N ASP A 108 1.59 5.94 -27.47
CA ASP A 108 0.97 5.32 -28.63
C ASP A 108 0.06 6.31 -29.36
N ILE A 109 -0.73 7.12 -28.62
CA ILE A 109 -1.61 8.12 -29.24
C ILE A 109 -0.82 9.26 -29.89
N SER A 110 0.31 9.66 -29.31
CA SER A 110 1.21 10.64 -29.94
C SER A 110 1.82 10.08 -31.22
N SER A 111 2.30 8.83 -31.19
CA SER A 111 2.83 8.15 -32.38
C SER A 111 1.78 8.07 -33.49
N TYR A 112 0.54 7.75 -33.14
CA TYR A 112 -0.61 7.75 -34.05
C TYR A 112 -0.89 9.14 -34.67
N PHE A 113 -0.90 10.19 -33.84
CA PHE A 113 -1.12 11.56 -34.32
C PHE A 113 -0.02 12.00 -35.29
N PHE A 114 1.25 11.78 -34.94
CA PHE A 114 2.37 12.16 -35.80
C PHE A 114 2.45 11.32 -37.08
N ALA A 115 2.05 10.05 -37.05
CA ALA A 115 1.94 9.25 -38.27
C ALA A 115 0.92 9.85 -39.25
N GLN A 116 -0.26 10.25 -38.76
CA GLN A 116 -1.25 10.98 -39.59
C GLN A 116 -0.67 12.30 -40.11
N TYR A 117 -0.02 13.08 -39.25
CA TYR A 117 0.57 14.37 -39.60
C TYR A 117 1.60 14.25 -40.74
N LEU A 118 2.51 13.27 -40.64
CA LEU A 118 3.52 13.02 -41.67
C LEU A 118 2.89 12.52 -42.98
N ASN A 119 1.88 11.66 -42.90
CA ASN A 119 1.19 11.15 -44.08
C ASN A 119 0.49 12.29 -44.83
N ARG A 120 -0.15 13.23 -44.13
CA ARG A 120 -0.75 14.44 -44.73
C ARG A 120 0.27 15.38 -45.35
N ILE A 121 1.47 15.52 -44.74
CA ILE A 121 2.56 16.29 -45.37
C ILE A 121 2.97 15.63 -46.69
N ASN A 122 3.10 14.31 -46.70
CA ASN A 122 3.48 13.57 -47.89
C ASN A 122 2.45 13.67 -49.02
N GLU A 123 1.15 13.61 -48.71
CA GLU A 123 0.06 13.79 -49.69
C GLU A 123 0.10 15.14 -50.41
N ASN A 124 0.53 16.20 -49.71
CA ASN A 124 0.59 17.55 -50.27
C ASN A 124 1.86 17.83 -51.10
N VAL A 125 2.77 16.85 -51.26
CA VAL A 125 3.95 17.01 -52.10
C VAL A 125 3.56 16.87 -53.58
N PRO A 126 3.95 17.82 -54.47
CA PRO A 126 3.57 17.78 -55.88
C PRO A 126 4.01 16.48 -56.59
N GLN A 127 3.11 15.87 -57.35
CA GLN A 127 3.34 14.61 -58.07
C GLN A 127 4.36 14.69 -59.23
N ASN A 128 4.98 15.85 -59.45
CA ASN A 128 6.01 16.04 -60.48
C ASN A 128 7.40 15.48 -60.07
N GLU A 129 7.51 14.90 -58.88
CA GLU A 129 8.71 14.18 -58.44
C GLU A 129 8.88 12.82 -59.13
N ASN A 130 10.15 12.42 -59.33
CA ASN A 130 10.51 11.15 -59.96
C ASN A 130 9.77 9.96 -59.32
N HIS A 131 9.17 9.10 -60.13
CA HIS A 131 8.37 7.94 -59.69
C HIS A 131 9.09 7.00 -58.69
N HIS A 132 10.42 6.88 -58.79
CA HIS A 132 11.21 6.10 -57.83
C HIS A 132 11.34 6.77 -56.46
N LEU A 133 11.39 8.11 -56.42
CA LEU A 133 11.45 8.88 -55.17
C LEU A 133 10.10 8.86 -54.44
N SER A 134 8.99 8.94 -55.18
CA SER A 134 7.64 8.87 -54.60
C SER A 134 7.34 7.47 -54.04
N GLN A 135 7.74 6.39 -54.73
CA GLN A 135 7.60 5.03 -54.20
C GLN A 135 8.45 4.79 -52.94
N ASN A 136 9.73 5.21 -52.95
CA ASN A 136 10.59 5.04 -51.77
C ASN A 136 10.01 5.82 -50.57
N ARG A 137 9.51 7.03 -50.80
CA ARG A 137 8.89 7.83 -49.74
C ARG A 137 7.64 7.18 -49.17
N ASN A 138 6.75 6.68 -50.03
CA ASN A 138 5.54 5.95 -49.62
C ASN A 138 5.83 4.68 -48.84
N ASN A 139 6.89 3.94 -49.18
CA ASN A 139 7.31 2.74 -48.46
C ASN A 139 7.88 3.04 -47.06
N ASN A 140 8.31 4.29 -46.81
CA ASN A 140 8.87 4.74 -45.53
C ASN A 140 7.84 5.48 -44.65
N LEU A 141 6.57 5.60 -45.09
CA LEU A 141 5.54 6.24 -44.28
C LEU A 141 5.24 5.40 -43.03
N PRO A 142 5.15 6.03 -41.85
CA PRO A 142 4.84 5.32 -40.62
C PRO A 142 3.44 4.69 -40.70
N GLN A 143 3.33 3.46 -40.20
CA GLN A 143 2.05 2.77 -40.09
C GLN A 143 1.16 3.50 -39.08
N ILE A 144 -0.06 3.83 -39.51
CA ILE A 144 -1.08 4.40 -38.62
C ILE A 144 -1.66 3.26 -37.77
N ASN A 145 -1.30 3.22 -36.49
CA ASN A 145 -1.82 2.25 -35.52
C ASN A 145 -2.01 2.94 -34.16
N ARG A 146 -3.14 2.66 -33.50
CA ARG A 146 -3.47 3.16 -32.16
C ARG A 146 -4.04 2.08 -31.23
N SER A 147 -3.77 0.81 -31.54
CA SER A 147 -4.37 -0.33 -30.84
C SER A 147 -4.03 -0.35 -29.35
N LYS A 148 -2.79 0.03 -28.98
CA LYS A 148 -2.41 0.11 -27.56
C LYS A 148 -3.11 1.27 -26.88
N ALA A 149 -3.21 2.44 -27.53
CA ALA A 149 -3.96 3.57 -26.99
C ALA A 149 -5.44 3.24 -26.77
N ILE A 150 -6.08 2.52 -27.70
CA ILE A 150 -7.46 2.04 -27.54
C ILE A 150 -7.59 1.12 -26.32
N ASN A 151 -6.69 0.15 -26.19
CA ASN A 151 -6.69 -0.76 -25.04
C ASN A 151 -6.53 0.01 -23.71
N MET A 152 -5.50 0.84 -23.62
CA MET A 152 -5.23 1.63 -22.41
C MET A 152 -6.38 2.58 -22.07
N TYR A 153 -7.01 3.20 -23.06
CA TYR A 153 -8.19 4.04 -22.86
C TYR A 153 -9.31 3.28 -22.14
N PHE A 154 -9.70 2.09 -22.63
CA PHE A 154 -10.74 1.31 -21.98
C PHE A 154 -10.32 0.82 -20.59
N LEU A 155 -9.07 0.36 -20.45
CA LEU A 155 -8.55 -0.13 -19.18
C LEU A 155 -8.52 0.96 -18.11
N LEU A 156 -8.05 2.16 -18.46
CA LEU A 156 -8.05 3.33 -17.57
C LEU A 156 -9.47 3.75 -17.21
N ARG A 157 -10.40 3.78 -18.18
CA ARG A 157 -11.82 4.06 -17.90
C ARG A 157 -12.38 3.09 -16.88
N ILE A 158 -12.15 1.79 -17.05
CA ILE A 158 -12.64 0.76 -16.12
C ILE A 158 -12.02 0.94 -14.72
N LYS A 159 -10.69 1.09 -14.63
CA LYS A 159 -9.98 1.21 -13.34
C LYS A 159 -10.35 2.50 -12.58
N LEU A 160 -10.61 3.59 -13.28
CA LEU A 160 -10.83 4.91 -12.69
C LEU A 160 -12.30 5.30 -12.54
N ASN A 161 -13.25 4.56 -13.14
CA ASN A 161 -14.68 4.96 -13.22
C ASN A 161 -15.31 5.31 -11.87
N ASN A 162 -14.91 4.62 -10.80
CA ASN A 162 -15.51 4.78 -9.47
C ASN A 162 -14.65 5.65 -8.52
N ILE A 163 -13.65 6.35 -9.05
CA ILE A 163 -12.73 7.18 -8.27
C ILE A 163 -13.01 8.65 -8.59
N SER A 164 -13.58 9.37 -7.62
CA SER A 164 -14.03 10.76 -7.82
C SER A 164 -12.89 11.71 -8.21
N GLU A 165 -11.70 11.47 -7.68
CA GLU A 165 -10.47 12.22 -7.89
C GLU A 165 -9.92 12.01 -9.31
N ALA A 166 -10.35 10.96 -10.01
CA ALA A 166 -9.89 10.62 -11.36
C ALA A 166 -10.81 11.19 -12.46
N THR A 167 -11.89 11.88 -12.10
CA THR A 167 -12.84 12.48 -13.07
C THR A 167 -12.16 13.39 -14.09
N GLY A 168 -11.20 14.20 -13.67
CA GLY A 168 -10.42 15.05 -14.57
C GLY A 168 -9.57 14.25 -15.57
N ILE A 169 -9.01 13.11 -15.17
CA ILE A 169 -8.25 12.22 -16.06
C ILE A 169 -9.18 11.62 -17.10
N LEU A 170 -10.36 11.14 -16.69
CA LEU A 170 -11.33 10.53 -17.59
C LEU A 170 -11.84 11.53 -18.64
N ALA A 171 -12.14 12.76 -18.24
CA ALA A 171 -12.57 13.80 -19.18
C ALA A 171 -11.50 14.10 -20.23
N GLU A 172 -10.23 14.22 -19.83
CA GLU A 172 -9.14 14.48 -20.78
C GLU A 172 -8.83 13.29 -21.68
N LEU A 173 -8.92 12.06 -21.15
CA LEU A 173 -8.84 10.86 -21.97
C LEU A 173 -9.93 10.84 -23.05
N ASP A 174 -11.17 11.19 -22.69
CA ASP A 174 -12.27 11.26 -23.65
C ASP A 174 -12.04 12.35 -24.70
N ASN A 175 -11.57 13.54 -24.31
CA ASN A 175 -11.22 14.63 -25.21
C ASN A 175 -10.16 14.18 -26.24
N ILE A 176 -9.04 13.62 -25.77
CA ILE A 176 -7.95 13.19 -26.65
C ILE A 176 -8.43 12.05 -27.56
N HIS A 177 -9.02 11.00 -26.97
CA HIS A 177 -9.32 9.77 -27.68
C HIS A 177 -10.38 9.93 -28.78
N ASN A 178 -11.36 10.81 -28.53
CA ASN A 178 -12.53 10.96 -29.41
C ASN A 178 -12.44 12.17 -30.32
N GLN A 179 -11.61 13.17 -30.00
CA GLN A 179 -11.59 14.43 -30.74
C GLN A 179 -10.17 14.83 -31.16
N TYR A 180 -9.27 15.07 -30.21
CA TYR A 180 -8.01 15.78 -30.52
C TYR A 180 -6.91 14.92 -31.13
N CYS A 181 -7.04 13.59 -31.13
CA CYS A 181 -6.06 12.69 -31.75
C CYS A 181 -6.22 12.53 -33.28
N PHE A 182 -7.24 13.14 -33.87
CA PHE A 182 -7.51 13.08 -35.32
C PHE A 182 -7.06 14.36 -36.03
N LEU A 183 -6.70 14.22 -37.31
CA LEU A 183 -6.37 15.32 -38.21
C LEU A 183 -7.36 15.31 -39.38
N ASP A 184 -8.36 16.19 -39.32
CA ASP A 184 -9.36 16.33 -40.37
C ASP A 184 -8.77 17.06 -41.59
N GLU A 185 -9.41 16.91 -42.76
CA GLU A 185 -8.90 17.48 -44.03
C GLU A 185 -8.88 19.01 -44.05
N ASP A 186 -9.84 19.63 -43.37
CA ASP A 186 -10.01 21.08 -43.32
C ASP A 186 -9.27 21.73 -42.12
N ASP A 187 -8.58 20.93 -41.30
CA ASP A 187 -7.90 21.44 -40.11
C ASP A 187 -6.66 22.26 -40.46
N ASP A 188 -6.51 23.41 -39.79
CA ASP A 188 -5.19 24.02 -39.64
C ASP A 188 -4.32 23.05 -38.83
N ARG A 189 -3.42 22.35 -39.53
CA ARG A 189 -2.55 21.33 -38.95
C ARG A 189 -1.67 21.86 -37.81
N PHE A 190 -1.25 23.12 -37.87
CA PHE A 190 -0.43 23.72 -36.82
C PHE A 190 -1.28 23.99 -35.58
N GLN A 191 -2.47 24.56 -35.76
CA GLN A 191 -3.42 24.76 -34.67
C GLN A 191 -3.84 23.44 -34.04
N ARG A 192 -4.13 22.41 -34.84
CA ARG A 192 -4.51 21.08 -34.35
C ARG A 192 -3.39 20.43 -33.55
N LEU A 193 -2.15 20.53 -34.01
CA LEU A 193 -0.98 20.06 -33.27
C LEU A 193 -0.87 20.73 -31.88
N GLN A 194 -1.06 22.05 -31.81
CA GLN A 194 -1.04 22.77 -30.53
C GLN A 194 -2.16 22.31 -29.59
N GLN A 195 -3.38 22.16 -30.10
CA GLN A 195 -4.51 21.67 -29.30
C GLN A 195 -4.24 20.27 -28.76
N PHE A 196 -3.78 19.36 -29.62
CA PHE A 196 -3.43 18.00 -29.22
C PHE A 196 -2.37 18.01 -28.10
N GLN A 197 -1.28 18.76 -28.27
CA GLN A 197 -0.22 18.89 -27.25
C GLN A 197 -0.74 19.47 -25.94
N ASN A 198 -1.63 20.46 -25.98
CA ASN A 198 -2.23 21.04 -24.78
C ASN A 198 -3.03 19.99 -24.00
N HIS A 199 -3.83 19.18 -24.67
CA HIS A 199 -4.59 18.11 -24.00
C HIS A 199 -3.68 17.00 -23.44
N LEU A 200 -2.58 16.63 -24.13
CA LEU A 200 -1.60 15.69 -23.57
C LEU A 200 -0.97 16.23 -22.28
N ASN A 201 -0.57 17.50 -22.27
CA ASN A 201 0.02 18.15 -21.09
C ASN A 201 -0.99 18.23 -19.94
N LEU A 202 -2.25 18.54 -20.25
CA LEU A 202 -3.31 18.60 -19.25
C LEU A 202 -3.59 17.21 -18.66
N LEU A 203 -3.61 16.16 -19.47
CA LEU A 203 -3.73 14.78 -18.99
C LEU A 203 -2.57 14.40 -18.06
N GLU A 204 -1.33 14.78 -18.41
CA GLU A 204 -0.16 14.55 -17.55
C GLU A 204 -0.26 15.30 -16.21
N GLU A 205 -0.68 16.56 -16.23
CA GLU A 205 -0.91 17.37 -15.03
C GLU A 205 -1.97 16.74 -14.13
N ARG A 206 -3.15 16.39 -14.68
CA ARG A 206 -4.22 15.71 -13.94
C ARG A 206 -3.77 14.38 -13.34
N THR A 207 -2.92 13.65 -14.05
CA THR A 207 -2.32 12.41 -13.55
C THR A 207 -1.42 12.66 -12.35
N ARG A 208 -0.57 13.69 -12.40
CA ARG A 208 0.28 14.08 -11.27
C ARG A 208 -0.53 14.56 -10.07
N GLU A 209 -1.57 15.37 -10.30
CA GLU A 209 -2.50 15.81 -9.25
C GLU A 209 -3.17 14.62 -8.58
N PHE A 210 -3.70 13.68 -9.37
CA PHE A 210 -4.32 12.46 -8.88
C PHE A 210 -3.36 11.64 -8.01
N ILE A 211 -2.13 11.40 -8.48
CA ILE A 211 -1.13 10.62 -7.74
C ILE A 211 -0.78 11.29 -6.41
N ASN A 212 -0.59 12.61 -6.40
CA ASN A 212 -0.26 13.37 -5.20
C ASN A 212 -1.41 13.34 -4.18
N ASN A 213 -2.66 13.51 -4.65
CA ASN A 213 -3.83 13.52 -3.77
C ASN A 213 -4.14 12.12 -3.23
N TYR A 214 -4.14 11.11 -4.11
CA TYR A 214 -4.47 9.73 -3.76
C TYR A 214 -3.42 9.10 -2.82
N SER A 215 -2.14 9.45 -2.99
CA SER A 215 -1.06 8.99 -2.11
C SER A 215 -1.00 9.72 -0.76
N SER A 216 -1.45 10.98 -0.68
CA SER A 216 -1.34 11.81 0.53
C SER A 216 -2.53 11.72 1.49
N LEU A 217 -3.67 11.18 1.05
CA LEU A 217 -4.94 11.08 1.80
C LEU A 217 -4.87 10.40 3.20
N ASN A 218 -3.74 9.79 3.60
CA ASN A 218 -3.60 9.12 4.90
C ASN A 218 -2.39 9.56 5.77
N ILE A 219 -1.65 10.61 5.40
CA ILE A 219 -0.55 11.11 6.29
C ILE A 219 -1.11 11.99 7.43
N LYS A 220 -2.32 12.52 7.30
CA LYS A 220 -3.03 13.26 8.34
C LYS A 220 -4.11 12.38 8.98
N ASN A 221 -3.74 11.53 9.94
CA ASN A 221 -4.64 11.00 10.98
C ASN A 221 -3.84 10.41 12.15
#